data_AF-A0A0L0UZ60-F1
#
_entry.id   AF-A0A0L0UZ60-F1
#
_cell.length_a   1.000
_cell.length_b   1.000
_cell.length_c   1.000
_cell.angle_alpha   90.00
_cell.angle_beta   90.00
_cell.angle_gamma   90.00
#
_symmetry.space_group_name_H-M   'P 1'
#
loop_
_entity.id
_entity.type
_entity.pdbx_description
1 polymer ?
#
loop_
_entity_poly.entity_id
_entity_poly.type
_entity_poly.pdbx_seq_one_letter_code
_entity_poly.pdbx_strand_id
1 'polypeptide(L)' 'MPYRTMQNPSAMISQVPVLDGSSMVFPSWRSRLKDMLAVQGALDIVDGLL' A
#
# COMPACT_ATOMS: atom_id res chain seq x y z
N MET A 1 12.96 5.05 -17.45
CA MET A 1 12.32 4.00 -16.64
C MET A 1 11.44 3.18 -17.58
N PRO A 2 11.50 1.84 -17.58
CA PRO A 2 10.63 1.01 -18.40
C PRO A 2 9.15 1.20 -17.99
N TYR A 3 8.23 1.05 -18.94
CA TYR A 3 6.80 1.05 -18.65
C TYR A 3 6.47 -0.10 -17.70
N ARG A 4 5.87 0.22 -16.55
CA ARG A 4 5.44 -0.77 -15.57
C ARG A 4 3.96 -1.07 -15.74
N THR A 5 3.63 -2.35 -15.78
CA THR A 5 2.26 -2.82 -15.69
C THR A 5 1.86 -2.84 -14.22
N MET A 6 1.14 -1.83 -13.75
CA MET A 6 0.60 -1.81 -12.38
C MET A 6 -0.55 -2.81 -12.27
N GLN A 7 -0.48 -3.74 -11.30
CA GLN A 7 -1.61 -4.59 -10.97
C GLN A 7 -2.69 -3.78 -10.23
N ASN A 8 -3.96 -4.09 -10.48
CA ASN A 8 -5.08 -3.42 -9.83
C ASN A 8 -5.31 -4.01 -8.42
N PRO A 9 -5.14 -3.23 -7.33
CA PRO A 9 -5.33 -3.73 -5.97
C PRO A 9 -6.76 -3.45 -5.45
N SER A 10 -7.74 -3.14 -6.32
CA SER A 10 -9.10 -2.74 -5.90
C SER A 10 -9.74 -3.73 -4.92
N ALA A 11 -9.47 -5.03 -5.09
CA ALA A 11 -9.93 -6.08 -4.19
C ALA A 11 -9.37 -5.98 -2.75
N MET A 12 -8.24 -5.28 -2.57
CA MET A 12 -7.54 -5.14 -1.29
C MET A 12 -7.89 -3.84 -0.55
N ILE A 13 -8.55 -2.88 -1.21
CA ILE A 13 -8.98 -1.62 -0.57
C ILE A 13 -9.87 -1.88 0.64
N SER A 14 -10.78 -2.85 0.55
CA SER A 14 -11.68 -3.23 1.66
C SER A 14 -10.95 -3.82 2.87
N GLN A 15 -9.69 -4.23 2.69
CA GLN A 15 -8.85 -4.80 3.75
C GLN A 15 -7.99 -3.76 4.46
N VAL A 16 -7.98 -2.51 3.98
CA VAL A 16 -7.27 -1.41 4.64
C VAL A 16 -8.14 -0.90 5.78
N PRO A 17 -7.66 -0.96 7.04
CA PRO A 17 -8.37 -0.40 8.19
C PRO A 17 -8.69 1.08 7.99
N VAL A 18 -9.83 1.56 8.49
CA VAL A 18 -10.11 3.00 8.52
C VAL A 18 -9.33 3.61 9.69
N LEU A 19 -8.62 4.72 9.45
CA LEU A 19 -7.98 5.46 10.52
C LEU A 19 -9.05 6.10 11.41
N ASP A 20 -9.01 5.78 12.70
CA ASP A 20 -9.92 6.28 13.74
C ASP A 20 -9.27 7.34 14.65
N GLY A 21 -8.03 7.72 14.35
CA GLY A 21 -7.21 8.62 15.18
C GLY A 21 -6.49 7.92 16.33
N SER A 22 -6.66 6.60 16.51
CA SER A 22 -5.94 5.80 17.49
C SER A 22 -4.56 5.40 16.98
N SER A 23 -3.57 5.47 17.87
CA SER A 23 -2.23 4.92 17.61
C SER A 23 -2.24 3.38 17.48
N MET A 24 -3.30 2.71 17.92
CA MET A 24 -3.44 1.25 17.80
C MET A 24 -3.77 0.81 16.37
N VAL A 25 -4.51 1.62 15.62
CA VAL A 25 -4.94 1.27 14.25
C VAL A 25 -3.85 1.61 13.22
N PHE A 26 -3.02 2.60 13.52
CA PHE A 26 -1.99 3.10 12.61
C PHE A 26 -1.00 2.03 12.11
N PRO A 27 -0.43 1.12 12.95
CA PRO A 27 0.46 0.06 12.47
C PRO A 27 -0.21 -0.88 11.46
N SER A 28 -1.45 -1.31 11.75
CA SER A 28 -2.23 -2.20 10.88
C SER A 28 -2.60 -1.51 9.57
N TRP A 29 -3.01 -0.24 9.63
CA TRP A 29 -3.26 0.59 8.45
C TRP A 29 -2.01 0.70 7.57
N ARG A 30 -0.86 1.05 8.17
CA ARG A 30 0.40 1.22 7.46
C ARG A 30 0.86 -0.09 6.79
N SER A 31 0.73 -1.22 7.48
CA SER A 31 1.09 -2.53 6.93
C SER A 31 0.26 -2.87 5.70
N ARG A 32 -1.06 -2.67 5.76
CA ARG A 32 -1.95 -2.97 4.62
C ARG A 32 -1.72 -2.07 3.43
N LEU A 33 -1.42 -0.79 3.66
CA LEU A 33 -1.07 0.13 2.59
C LEU A 33 0.22 -0.30 1.87
N LYS A 34 1.22 -0.78 2.62
CA LYS A 34 2.45 -1.33 2.03
C LYS A 34 2.19 -2.59 1.21
N ASP A 35 1.37 -3.52 1.69
CA ASP A 35 0.99 -4.72 0.93
C ASP A 35 0.36 -4.34 -0.43
N MET A 36 -0.55 -3.35 -0.44
CA MET A 36 -1.18 -2.87 -1.67
C MET A 36 -0.15 -2.28 -2.65
N LEU A 37 0.78 -1.46 -2.15
CA LEU A 37 1.82 -0.86 -2.97
C LEU A 37 2.78 -1.91 -3.55
N ALA A 38 3.07 -2.97 -2.78
CA ALA A 38 3.85 -4.10 -3.27
C ALA A 38 3.14 -4.82 -4.42
N VAL A 39 1.83 -5.10 -4.28
CA VAL A 39 1.02 -5.70 -5.35
C VAL A 39 0.95 -4.79 -6.57
N GLN A 40 0.80 -3.47 -6.38
CA GLN A 40 0.83 -2.52 -7.50
C GLN A 40 2.20 -2.41 -8.21
N GLY A 41 3.26 -2.98 -7.64
CA GLY A 41 4.62 -2.80 -8.14
C GLY A 41 5.13 -1.37 -7.96
N ALA A 42 4.68 -0.71 -6.89
CA ALA A 42 4.93 0.68 -6.54
C ALA A 42 5.68 0.86 -5.20
N LEU A 43 6.01 -0.23 -4.51
CA LEU A 43 6.66 -0.17 -3.19
C LEU A 43 8.05 0.50 -3.25
N ASP A 44 8.79 0.26 -4.33
CA ASP A 44 10.11 0.86 -4.57
C ASP A 44 10.06 2.38 -4.77
N ILE A 45 8.92 2.95 -5.18
CA ILE A 45 8.70 4.41 -5.18
C ILE A 45 8.73 4.94 -3.75
N VAL A 46 8.04 4.25 -2.85
CA VAL A 46 7.94 4.64 -1.44
C VAL A 46 9.28 4.47 -0.72
N ASP A 47 10.03 3.44 -1.09
CA ASP A 47 11.36 3.18 -0.54
C ASP A 47 12.46 4.07 -1.17
N GLY A 48 12.12 4.90 -2.17
CA GLY A 48 13.06 5.83 -2.81
C GLY A 48 14.15 5.13 -3.62
N LEU A 49 13.87 3.93 -4.12
CA LEU A 49 14.81 3.08 -4.86
C LEU A 49 14.77 3.33 -6.39
N LEU A 50 14.21 4.46 -6.82
CA LEU A 50 14.04 4.86 -8.22
C LEU A 50 15.00 5.95 -8.68
#